data_AF-A0A535NQM8-F1
#
_entry.id   AF-A0A535NQM8-F1
#
_cell.length_a   1.000
_cell.length_b   1.000
_cell.length_c   1.000
_cell.angle_alpha   90.00
_cell.angle_beta   90.00
_cell.angle_gamma   90.00
#
_symmetry.space_group_name_H-M   'P 1'
#
loop_
_entity.id
_entity.type
_entity.pdbx_description
1 polymer ?
#
loop_
_entity_poly.entity_id
_entity_poly.type
_entity_poly.pdbx_seq_one_letter_code
_entity_poly.pdbx_strand_id
1 'polypeptide(L)'
;MVIVVFGTKMRADADLEDYARHSQRMRELVQQIPGFISIKGFVGEDGEEISIARFDSESAVKAWRSHPEHLLTQRRAREIFYASYWVQVCHTVRDYEWGLDTGRVNRFAASRDSG
;
A
#
# COMPACT_ATOMS: atom_id res chain seq x y z
N MET A 1 4.49 6.33 11.63
CA MET A 1 4.38 5.34 10.53
C MET A 1 2.98 4.77 10.47
N VAL A 2 2.43 4.72 9.25
CA VAL A 2 1.14 4.11 8.92
C VAL A 2 1.36 3.01 7.89
N ILE A 3 0.66 1.89 8.04
CA ILE A 3 0.66 0.77 7.09
C ILE A 3 -0.73 0.70 6.48
N VAL A 4 -0.80 0.70 5.15
CA VAL A 4 -2.02 0.44 4.41
C VAL A 4 -1.93 -0.98 3.85
N VAL A 5 -2.90 -1.81 4.21
CA VAL A 5 -3.06 -3.16 3.64
C VAL A 5 -4.29 -3.14 2.75
N PHE A 6 -4.13 -3.60 1.52
CA PHE A 6 -5.18 -3.64 0.51
C PHE A 6 -5.27 -5.04 -0.07
N GLY A 7 -6.36 -5.74 0.22
CA GLY A 7 -6.66 -7.07 -0.32
C GLY A 7 -7.69 -6.97 -1.44
N THR A 8 -7.46 -7.70 -2.52
CA THR A 8 -8.33 -7.71 -3.70
C THR A 8 -8.49 -9.12 -4.26
N LYS A 9 -9.70 -9.42 -4.74
CA LYS A 9 -9.95 -10.57 -5.61
C LYS A 9 -10.38 -10.06 -6.96
N MET A 10 -9.76 -10.57 -8.02
CA MET A 10 -10.11 -10.20 -9.39
C MET A 10 -11.38 -10.93 -9.81
N ARG A 11 -12.13 -10.30 -10.72
CA ARG A 11 -13.20 -10.98 -11.44
C ARG A 11 -12.61 -12.07 -12.33
N ALA A 12 -13.39 -13.12 -12.58
CA ALA A 12 -12.97 -14.22 -13.45
C ALA A 12 -12.76 -13.77 -14.91
N ASP A 13 -13.45 -12.72 -15.34
CA ASP A 13 -13.40 -12.11 -16.68
C ASP A 13 -12.46 -10.90 -16.77
N ALA A 14 -11.70 -10.59 -15.71
CA ALA A 14 -10.81 -9.44 -15.69
C ALA A 14 -9.64 -9.62 -16.65
N ASP A 15 -9.34 -8.57 -17.43
CA ASP A 15 -8.09 -8.48 -18.19
C ASP A 15 -6.92 -8.22 -17.22
N LEU A 16 -6.20 -9.30 -16.88
CA LEU A 16 -5.09 -9.24 -15.93
C LEU A 16 -3.88 -8.49 -16.47
N GLU A 17 -3.72 -8.39 -17.80
CA GLU A 17 -2.64 -7.62 -18.40
C GLU A 17 -2.91 -6.12 -18.30
N ASP A 18 -4.15 -5.69 -18.58
CA ASP A 18 -4.56 -4.30 -18.37
C ASP A 18 -4.48 -3.90 -16.89
N TYR A 19 -4.95 -4.79 -16.02
CA TYR A 19 -4.82 -4.60 -14.58
C TYR A 19 -3.35 -4.44 -14.15
N ALA A 20 -2.44 -5.28 -14.65
CA ALA A 20 -1.02 -5.19 -14.33
C ALA A 20 -0.41 -3.84 -14.76
N ARG A 21 -0.77 -3.31 -15.94
CA ARG A 21 -0.35 -1.98 -16.40
C ARG A 21 -0.87 -0.86 -15.48
N HIS A 22 -2.15 -0.93 -15.10
CA HIS A 22 -2.73 0.03 -14.15
C HIS A 22 -2.08 -0.05 -12.77
N SER A 23 -1.84 -1.27 -12.26
CA SER A 23 -1.15 -1.50 -10.99
C SER A 23 0.27 -0.94 -11.00
N GLN A 24 1.02 -1.17 -12.08
CA GLN A 24 2.35 -0.62 -12.26
C GLN A 24 2.35 0.92 -12.24
N ARG A 25 1.39 1.56 -12.91
CA ARG A 25 1.23 3.02 -12.87
C ARG A 25 0.97 3.54 -11.45
N MET A 26 0.14 2.84 -10.68
CA MET A 26 -0.11 3.23 -9.28
C MET A 26 1.15 3.08 -8.41
N ARG A 27 1.99 2.06 -8.66
CA ARG A 27 3.28 1.89 -7.98
C ARG A 27 4.26 3.02 -8.31
N GLU A 28 4.27 3.51 -9.54
CA GLU A 28 5.10 4.66 -9.94
C GLU A 28 4.63 5.96 -9.29
N LEU A 29 3.31 6.18 -9.26
CA LEU A 29 2.74 7.37 -8.64
C LEU A 29 2.94 7.43 -7.14
N VAL A 30 2.71 6.31 -6.43
CA VAL A 30 2.83 6.29 -4.97
C VAL A 30 4.26 6.58 -4.52
N GLN A 31 5.27 6.19 -5.32
CA GLN A 31 6.67 6.51 -5.08
C GLN A 31 6.96 8.03 -5.10
N GLN A 32 6.12 8.83 -5.74
CA GLN A 32 6.27 10.28 -5.80
C GLN A 32 5.61 11.00 -4.62
N ILE A 33 4.85 10.28 -3.78
CA ILE A 33 4.16 10.87 -2.63
C ILE A 33 5.19 11.15 -1.52
N PRO A 34 5.36 12.41 -1.07
CA PRO A 34 6.19 12.70 0.10
C PRO A 34 5.73 11.88 1.31
N GLY A 35 6.68 11.21 1.96
CA GLY A 35 6.40 10.32 3.10
C GLY A 35 6.03 8.89 2.72
N PHE A 36 6.02 8.51 1.44
CA PHE A 36 6.00 7.11 1.02
C PHE A 36 7.33 6.43 1.37
N ILE A 37 7.26 5.21 1.91
CA ILE A 37 8.42 4.42 2.32
C ILE A 37 8.62 3.21 1.39
N SER A 38 7.57 2.40 1.20
CA SER A 38 7.65 1.21 0.34
C SER A 38 6.27 0.64 0.03
N ILE A 39 6.18 -0.16 -1.03
CA ILE A 39 5.02 -0.99 -1.35
C ILE A 39 5.48 -2.38 -1.77
N LYS A 40 4.78 -3.42 -1.33
CA LYS A 40 5.00 -4.81 -1.76
C LYS A 40 3.64 -5.46 -2.06
N GLY A 41 3.61 -6.30 -3.08
CA GLY A 41 2.43 -7.10 -3.45
C GLY A 41 2.72 -8.59 -3.31
N PHE A 42 1.72 -9.34 -2.87
CA PHE A 42 1.75 -10.80 -2.73
C PHE A 42 0.44 -11.38 -3.27
N VAL A 43 0.49 -12.58 -3.83
CA VAL A 43 -0.71 -13.31 -4.27
C VAL A 43 -0.81 -14.57 -3.43
N GLY A 44 -1.95 -14.75 -2.76
CA GLY A 44 -2.27 -15.95 -1.99
C GLY A 44 -2.66 -17.12 -2.90
N GLU A 45 -2.59 -18.33 -2.36
CA GLU A 45 -3.01 -19.55 -3.06
C GLU A 45 -4.50 -19.53 -3.44
N ASP A 46 -5.31 -18.77 -2.71
CA ASP A 46 -6.74 -18.57 -2.96
C ASP A 46 -7.02 -17.48 -4.01
N GLY A 47 -5.98 -16.95 -4.65
CA GLY A 47 -6.04 -15.91 -5.68
C GLY A 47 -6.24 -14.49 -5.15
N GLU A 48 -6.24 -14.26 -3.83
CA GLU A 48 -6.26 -12.91 -3.28
C GLU A 48 -4.91 -12.20 -3.50
N GLU A 49 -4.93 -11.00 -4.08
CA GLU A 49 -3.75 -10.13 -4.12
C GLU A 49 -3.77 -9.15 -2.94
N ILE A 50 -2.70 -9.16 -2.14
CA ILE A 50 -2.48 -8.27 -1.01
C ILE A 50 -1.34 -7.31 -1.32
N SER A 51 -1.64 -6.02 -1.33
CA SER A 51 -0.66 -4.94 -1.34
C SER A 51 -0.46 -4.36 0.06
N ILE A 52 0.80 -4.23 0.48
CA ILE A 52 1.20 -3.62 1.75
C ILE A 52 2.03 -2.38 1.43
N ALA A 53 1.47 -1.20 1.70
CA ALA A 53 2.15 0.08 1.53
C ALA A 53 2.49 0.70 2.89
N ARG A 54 3.69 1.27 3.01
CA ARG A 54 4.19 1.90 4.22
C ARG A 54 4.41 3.40 3.97
N PHE A 55 3.92 4.20 4.91
CA PHE A 55 4.02 5.65 4.90
C PHE A 55 4.55 6.14 6.25
N ASP A 56 5.29 7.24 6.27
CA ASP A 56 5.80 7.81 7.52
C ASP A 56 4.68 8.39 8.41
N SER A 57 3.59 8.84 7.80
CA SER A 57 2.54 9.66 8.42
C SER A 57 1.15 9.40 7.84
N GLU A 58 0.12 9.78 8.59
CA GLU A 58 -1.26 9.81 8.07
C GLU A 58 -1.47 10.84 6.97
N SER A 59 -0.75 11.97 7.02
CA SER A 59 -0.84 13.01 6.00
C SER A 59 -0.37 12.49 4.64
N ALA A 60 0.70 11.68 4.59
CA ALA A 60 1.13 11.01 3.37
C ALA A 60 0.07 10.03 2.83
N VAL A 61 -0.59 9.26 3.71
CA VAL A 61 -1.70 8.37 3.32
C VAL A 61 -2.89 9.18 2.77
N LYS A 62 -3.23 10.32 3.40
CA LYS A 62 -4.30 11.22 2.94
C LYS A 62 -3.95 11.81 1.57
N ALA A 63 -2.72 12.28 1.38
CA ALA A 63 -2.22 12.79 0.11
C ALA A 63 -2.33 11.74 -1.00
N TRP A 64 -1.92 10.50 -0.72
CA TRP A 64 -2.08 9.38 -1.65
C TRP A 64 -3.54 9.09 -1.98
N ARG A 65 -4.40 9.00 -0.96
CA ARG A 65 -5.85 8.77 -1.14
C ARG A 65 -6.51 9.87 -1.98
N SER A 66 -6.05 11.11 -1.89
CA SER A 66 -6.59 12.25 -2.65
C SER A 66 -5.94 12.48 -4.00
N HIS A 67 -4.92 11.71 -4.39
CA HIS A 67 -4.22 11.92 -5.66
C HIS A 67 -5.20 11.76 -6.84
N PRO A 68 -5.33 12.76 -7.75
CA PRO A 68 -6.38 12.75 -8.78
C PRO A 68 -6.37 11.50 -9.66
N GLU A 69 -5.19 11.08 -10.13
CA GLU A 69 -5.06 9.88 -10.96
C GLU A 69 -5.41 8.60 -10.19
N HIS A 70 -5.07 8.54 -8.90
CA HIS A 70 -5.39 7.40 -8.05
C HIS A 70 -6.90 7.28 -7.83
N LEU A 71 -7.60 8.41 -7.62
CA LEU A 71 -9.06 8.43 -7.52
C LEU A 71 -9.73 7.92 -8.81
N LEU A 72 -9.22 8.29 -9.98
CA LEU A 72 -9.73 7.82 -11.26
C LEU A 72 -9.48 6.32 -11.44
N THR A 73 -8.26 5.85 -11.15
CA THR A 73 -7.92 4.42 -11.24
C THR A 73 -8.74 3.58 -10.26
N GLN A 74 -8.99 4.03 -9.03
CA GLN A 74 -9.85 3.32 -8.07
C GLN A 74 -11.31 3.19 -8.53
N ARG A 75 -11.84 4.21 -9.21
CA ARG A 75 -13.20 4.12 -9.78
C ARG A 75 -13.24 3.07 -10.88
N ARG A 76 -12.35 3.19 -11.87
CA ARG A 76 -12.26 2.25 -12.97
C ARG A 76 -12.02 0.82 -12.49
N ALA A 77 -11.09 0.61 -11.55
CA ALA A 77 -10.76 -0.73 -11.07
C ALA A 77 -11.92 -1.45 -10.37
N ARG A 78 -12.80 -0.71 -9.68
CA ARG A 78 -14.03 -1.27 -9.10
C ARG A 78 -15.06 -1.68 -10.16
N GLU A 79 -15.06 -1.02 -11.30
CA GLU A 79 -15.99 -1.32 -12.39
C GLU A 79 -15.53 -2.54 -13.19
N ILE A 80 -14.22 -2.70 -13.41
CA ILE A 80 -13.72 -3.65 -14.42
C ILE A 80 -12.79 -4.75 -13.88
N PHE A 81 -12.13 -4.58 -12.74
CA PHE A 81 -11.13 -5.55 -12.27
C PHE A 81 -11.57 -6.32 -11.03
N TYR A 82 -12.11 -5.64 -10.02
CA TYR A 82 -12.34 -6.25 -8.70
C TYR A 82 -13.69 -6.98 -8.61
N ALA A 83 -13.65 -8.23 -8.17
CA ALA A 83 -14.82 -8.93 -7.65
C ALA A 83 -15.14 -8.49 -6.21
N SER A 84 -14.10 -8.28 -5.41
CA SER A 84 -14.19 -7.75 -4.05
C SER A 84 -12.87 -7.11 -3.64
N TYR A 85 -12.91 -6.18 -2.68
CA TYR A 85 -11.72 -5.66 -2.04
C TYR A 85 -11.97 -5.25 -0.58
N TRP A 86 -10.90 -5.14 0.19
CA TRP A 86 -10.91 -4.56 1.53
C TRP A 86 -9.64 -3.75 1.76
N VAL A 87 -9.73 -2.73 2.62
CA VAL A 87 -8.59 -1.86 2.97
C VAL A 87 -8.51 -1.72 4.48
N GLN A 88 -7.31 -1.85 5.03
CA GLN A 88 -7.00 -1.51 6.42
C GLN A 88 -5.93 -0.42 6.47
N VAL A 89 -6.11 0.55 7.35
CA VAL A 89 -5.14 1.61 7.63
C VAL A 89 -4.74 1.50 9.09
N CYS A 90 -3.49 1.16 9.34
CA CYS A 90 -3.01 0.70 10.63
C CYS A 90 -1.88 1.60 11.13
N HIS A 91 -1.96 2.04 12.39
CA HIS A 91 -0.82 2.66 13.08
C HIS A 91 0.16 1.59 13.53
N THR A 92 1.44 1.82 13.26
CA THR A 92 2.46 0.92 13.77
C THR A 92 2.78 1.24 15.22
N VAL A 93 2.54 0.27 16.10
CA VAL A 93 2.87 0.38 17.54
C VAL A 93 4.35 0.11 17.78
N ARG A 94 4.98 -0.74 16.96
CA ARG A 94 6.39 -1.13 17.06
C ARG A 94 6.97 -1.47 15.68
N ASP A 95 8.18 -1.02 15.39
CA ASP A 95 8.90 -1.35 14.15
C ASP A 95 10.37 -1.65 14.44
N TYR A 96 10.79 -2.88 14.18
CA TYR A 96 12.16 -3.32 14.37
C TYR A 96 12.66 -4.00 13.11
N GLU A 97 13.96 -3.98 12.95
CA GLU A 97 14.68 -4.75 11.96
C GLU A 97 15.72 -5.59 12.68
N TRP A 98 16.00 -6.77 12.14
CA TRP A 98 17.09 -7.61 12.62
C TRP A 98 17.93 -8.06 11.45
N GLY A 99 19.24 -7.85 11.54
CA GLY A 99 20.22 -8.38 10.60
C GLY A 99 21.25 -9.23 11.33
N LEU A 100 21.83 -10.20 10.62
CA LEU A 100 22.87 -11.08 11.15
C LEU A 100 24.03 -10.28 11.78
N ASP A 101 24.48 -9.23 11.09
CA ASP A 101 25.60 -8.39 11.54
C ASP A 101 25.18 -7.23 12.44
N THR A 102 23.91 -6.81 12.36
CA THR A 102 23.41 -5.58 13.02
C THR A 102 22.63 -5.86 14.29
N GLY A 103 22.23 -7.11 14.54
CA GLY A 103 21.32 -7.45 15.63
C GLY A 103 19.97 -6.74 15.46
N ARG A 104 19.20 -6.59 16.56
CA ARG A 104 17.89 -5.93 16.53
C ARG A 104 18.05 -4.42 16.62
N VAL A 105 17.58 -3.70 15.61
CA VAL A 105 17.55 -2.24 15.55
C VAL A 105 16.11 -1.75 15.55
N ASN A 106 15.83 -0.70 16.32
CA ASN A 106 14.54 -0.02 16.27
C ASN A 106 14.51 0.92 15.06
N ARG A 107 13.58 0.69 14.13
CA ARG A 107 13.39 1.58 12.97
C ARG A 107 12.43 2.73 13.26
N PHE A 108 11.76 2.67 14.40
CA PHE A 108 10.94 3.75 14.91
C PHE A 108 11.87 4.79 15.55
N ALA A 109 12.28 5.80 14.80
CA ALA A 109 12.70 7.07 15.39
C ALA A 109 11.41 7.74 15.89
N ALA A 110 11.04 7.50 17.14
CA ALA A 110 10.02 8.31 17.76
C ALA A 110 10.57 9.75 17.80
N SER A 111 10.05 10.64 16.95
CA SER A 111 9.99 12.04 17.34
C SER A 111 9.20 12.04 18.65
N ARG A 112 9.93 12.29 19.76
CA ARG A 112 9.31 12.67 21.01
C ARG A 112 8.70 14.05 20.78
N ASP A 113 7.51 14.10 20.21
CA ASP A 113 6.67 15.27 20.39
C ASP A 113 5.99 15.11 21.75
N SER A 114 6.66 15.71 22.72
CA SER A 114 6.05 16.33 23.88
C SER A 114 4.92 17.27 23.43
N GLY A 115 3.70 17.00 23.90
CA GLY A 115 2.51 17.83 23.73
C GLY A 115 1.33 17.22 24.45
#